data_AF-A0A7D5TBW2-F1
#
_entry.id   AF-A0A7D5TBW2-F1
#
_cell.length_a   1.000
_cell.length_b   1.000
_cell.length_c   1.000
_cell.angle_alpha   90.00
_cell.angle_beta   90.00
_cell.angle_gamma   90.00
#
_symmetry.space_group_name_H-M   'P 1'
#
loop_
_entity.id
_entity.type
_entity.pdbx_description
1 polymer ?
#
loop_
_entity_poly.entity_id
_entity_poly.type
_entity_poly.pdbx_seq_one_letter_code
_entity_poly.pdbx_strand_id
1 'polypeptide(L)'
;MSTNADDGDGEMEKLNVKVPKRLLAEIDELADELDYTSRSEFVREVLRDTTEPILTAGARDGVSEGYADVAAGRTMSADEARERLGLDEE
;
A
#
# COMPACT_ATOMS: atom_id res chain seq x y z
N MET A 1 -23.06 -11.12 4.87
CA MET A 1 -22.03 -11.25 5.91
C MET A 1 -21.74 -9.85 6.40
N SER A 2 -22.16 -9.50 7.62
CA SER A 2 -21.91 -8.19 8.24
C SER A 2 -21.11 -8.49 9.50
N THR A 3 -19.79 -8.35 9.42
CA THR A 3 -18.92 -8.52 10.59
C THR A 3 -19.06 -7.29 11.47
N ASN A 4 -19.92 -7.43 12.48
CA ASN A 4 -19.91 -6.60 13.68
C ASN A 4 -18.63 -6.95 14.44
N ALA A 5 -17.54 -6.23 14.17
CA ALA A 5 -16.31 -6.31 14.93
C ALA A 5 -16.33 -5.18 15.95
N ASP A 6 -17.00 -5.42 17.07
CA ASP A 6 -16.86 -4.65 18.30
C ASP A 6 -16.26 -5.61 19.32
N ASP A 7 -14.95 -5.54 19.53
CA ASP A 7 -14.28 -6.03 20.74
C ASP A 7 -12.81 -5.55 20.73
N GLY A 8 -12.53 -4.48 21.48
CA GLY A 8 -11.22 -4.25 22.10
C GLY A 8 -10.50 -2.93 21.79
N ASP A 9 -10.53 -2.45 20.55
CA ASP A 9 -9.80 -1.25 20.05
C ASP A 9 -10.71 -0.36 19.15
N GLY A 10 -12.02 -0.57 19.27
CA GLY A 10 -13.02 -0.30 18.23
C GLY A 10 -13.85 0.98 18.38
N GLU A 11 -13.49 1.91 19.25
CA GLU A 11 -14.22 3.17 19.38
C GLU A 11 -13.91 4.08 18.16
N MET A 12 -14.79 4.03 17.17
CA MET A 12 -14.67 4.85 15.98
C MET A 12 -15.26 6.24 16.18
N GLU A 13 -14.43 7.25 16.05
CA GLU A 13 -14.85 8.64 16.06
C GLU A 13 -15.18 9.17 14.66
N LYS A 14 -16.21 10.03 14.57
CA LYS A 14 -16.66 10.56 13.28
C LYS A 14 -15.77 11.70 12.79
N LEU A 15 -14.97 11.43 11.77
CA LEU A 15 -14.21 12.45 11.04
C LEU A 15 -15.10 13.16 10.01
N ASN A 16 -15.31 14.47 10.17
CA ASN A 16 -16.08 15.28 9.22
C ASN A 16 -15.12 16.16 8.39
N VAL A 17 -15.04 15.93 7.07
CA VAL A 17 -14.14 16.66 6.16
C VAL A 17 -14.92 17.24 4.99
N LYS A 18 -14.56 18.47 4.58
CA LYS A 18 -15.03 19.06 3.31
C LYS A 18 -14.02 18.76 2.21
N VAL A 19 -14.48 18.14 1.12
CA VAL A 19 -13.67 17.84 -0.06
C VAL A 19 -14.32 18.41 -1.33
N PRO A 20 -13.54 18.71 -2.38
CA PRO A 20 -14.10 19.02 -3.70
C PRO A 20 -15.01 17.89 -4.20
N LYS A 21 -16.12 18.23 -4.87
CA LYS A 21 -17.07 17.22 -5.38
C LYS A 21 -16.41 16.21 -6.32
N ARG A 22 -15.45 16.67 -7.14
CA ARG A 22 -14.68 15.81 -8.04
C ARG A 22 -13.88 14.77 -7.28
N LEU A 23 -13.17 15.18 -6.23
CA LEU A 23 -12.39 14.27 -5.39
C LEU A 23 -13.29 13.24 -4.69
N LEU A 24 -14.48 13.65 -4.22
CA LEU A 24 -15.43 12.71 -3.62
C LEU A 24 -15.86 11.62 -4.62
N ALA A 25 -16.11 11.99 -5.88
CA ALA A 25 -16.49 11.04 -6.92
C ALA A 25 -15.34 10.07 -7.27
N GLU A 26 -14.11 10.59 -7.40
CA GLU A 26 -12.91 9.75 -7.64
C GLU A 26 -12.66 8.78 -6.48
N ILE A 27 -12.90 9.19 -5.23
CA ILE A 27 -12.80 8.32 -4.05
C ILE A 27 -13.87 7.22 -4.08
N ASP A 28 -15.10 7.55 -4.49
CA ASP A 28 -16.19 6.56 -4.59
C ASP A 28 -15.90 5.51 -5.67
N GLU A 29 -15.45 5.97 -6.84
CA GLU A 29 -15.06 5.09 -7.95
C GLU A 29 -13.92 4.15 -7.54
N LEU A 30 -12.86 4.67 -6.91
CA LEU A 30 -11.75 3.85 -6.44
C LEU A 30 -12.15 2.84 -5.36
N ALA A 31 -13.03 3.24 -4.43
CA ALA A 31 -13.51 2.33 -3.40
C ALA A 31 -14.29 1.15 -4.01
N ASP A 32 -15.10 1.42 -5.03
CA ASP A 32 -15.86 0.40 -5.76
C ASP A 32 -14.93 -0.49 -6.61
N GLU A 33 -13.95 0.09 -7.32
CA GLU A 33 -12.97 -0.66 -8.14
C GLU A 33 -12.10 -1.62 -7.31
N LEU A 34 -11.83 -1.27 -6.05
CA LEU A 34 -11.04 -2.06 -5.12
C LEU A 34 -11.90 -2.94 -4.20
N ASP A 35 -13.19 -3.09 -4.50
CA ASP A 35 -14.15 -3.96 -3.79
C ASP A 35 -14.30 -3.64 -2.27
N TYR A 36 -14.15 -2.37 -1.87
CA TYR A 36 -14.41 -1.96 -0.48
C TYR A 36 -15.91 -1.96 -0.18
N THR A 37 -16.29 -2.36 1.04
CA THR A 37 -17.71 -2.41 1.44
C THR A 37 -18.30 -1.02 1.67
N SER A 38 -17.45 -0.02 1.93
CA SER A 38 -17.86 1.37 2.06
C SER A 38 -16.73 2.35 1.79
N ARG A 39 -17.08 3.57 1.37
CA ARG A 39 -16.18 4.73 1.33
C ARG A 39 -15.41 4.91 2.65
N SER A 40 -16.09 4.77 3.79
CA SER A 40 -15.47 4.95 5.10
C SER A 40 -14.39 3.90 5.40
N GLU A 41 -14.52 2.69 4.87
CA GLU A 41 -13.50 1.65 4.96
C GLU A 41 -12.27 2.02 4.13
N PHE A 42 -12.48 2.35 2.85
CA PHE A 42 -11.40 2.80 1.96
C PHE A 42 -10.64 4.00 2.54
N VAL A 43 -11.36 5.05 2.99
CA VAL A 43 -10.74 6.24 3.57
C VAL A 43 -9.96 5.92 4.85
N ARG A 44 -10.47 5.03 5.71
CA ARG A 44 -9.75 4.62 6.93
C ARG A 44 -8.47 3.87 6.59
N GLU A 45 -8.49 3.00 5.58
CA GLU A 45 -7.29 2.25 5.17
C GLU A 45 -6.20 3.18 4.61
N VAL A 46 -6.58 4.13 3.75
CA VAL A 46 -5.64 5.13 3.21
C VAL A 46 -5.05 6.01 4.33
N LEU A 47 -5.87 6.42 5.30
CA LEU A 47 -5.39 7.19 6.45
C LEU A 47 -4.47 6.35 7.35
N ARG A 48 -4.78 5.06 7.55
CA ARG A 48 -3.94 4.13 8.33
C ARG A 48 -2.59 3.92 7.67
N ASP A 49 -2.51 3.69 6.36
CA ASP A 49 -1.22 3.57 5.67
C ASP A 49 -0.40 4.88 5.73
N THR A 50 -1.06 6.03 5.92
CA THR A 50 -0.36 7.30 6.13
C THR A 50 0.23 7.41 7.54
N THR A 51 -0.49 6.97 8.58
CA THR A 51 -0.03 7.07 9.99
C THR A 51 0.84 5.90 10.42
N GLU A 52 0.66 4.74 9.81
CA GLU A 52 1.31 3.47 10.10
C GLU A 52 1.71 2.80 8.78
N PRO A 53 2.64 3.41 8.02
CA PRO A 53 3.01 2.91 6.72
C PRO A 53 3.66 1.53 6.81
N ILE A 54 3.24 0.59 5.96
CA ILE A 54 3.83 -0.76 5.89
C ILE A 54 5.33 -0.67 5.58
N LEU A 55 5.70 0.27 4.71
CA LEU A 55 7.08 0.53 4.31
C LEU A 55 7.56 1.86 4.89
N THR A 56 8.77 1.87 5.44
CA THR A 56 9.46 3.13 5.75
C THR A 56 9.65 3.96 4.48
N ALA A 57 9.84 5.27 4.61
CA ALA A 57 10.08 6.14 3.45
C ALA A 57 11.21 5.63 2.54
N GLY A 58 12.35 5.26 3.12
CA GLY A 58 13.48 4.70 2.37
C GLY A 58 13.17 3.35 1.71
N ALA A 59 12.31 2.52 2.32
CA ALA A 59 11.87 1.28 1.70
C ALA A 59 10.93 1.53 0.50
N ARG A 60 10.05 2.53 0.56
CA ARG A 60 9.22 2.94 -0.58
C ARG A 60 10.06 3.44 -1.76
N ASP A 61 11.07 4.25 -1.46
CA ASP A 61 12.02 4.74 -2.47
C ASP A 61 12.79 3.57 -3.10
N GLY A 62 13.31 2.65 -2.26
CA GLY A 62 14.05 1.47 -2.74
C GLY A 62 13.21 0.54 -3.63
N VAL A 63 11.93 0.32 -3.31
CA VAL A 63 11.01 -0.44 -4.19
C VAL A 63 10.82 0.27 -5.53
N SER A 64 10.61 1.58 -5.51
CA SER A 64 10.42 2.38 -6.72
C SER A 64 11.67 2.39 -7.61
N GLU A 65 12.85 2.54 -7.00
CA GLU A 65 14.14 2.44 -7.69
C GLU A 65 14.36 1.05 -8.28
N GLY A 66 14.03 -0.01 -7.53
CA GLY A 66 14.10 -1.39 -8.02
C GLY A 66 13.27 -1.64 -9.28
N TYR A 67 12.04 -1.11 -9.35
CA TYR A 67 11.25 -1.18 -10.58
C TYR A 67 11.92 -0.44 -11.76
N ALA A 68 12.50 0.72 -11.49
CA ALA A 68 13.23 1.48 -12.51
C ALA A 68 14.51 0.76 -12.98
N ASP A 69 15.21 0.06 -12.07
CA ASP A 69 16.38 -0.75 -12.38
C ASP A 69 16.04 -1.94 -13.26
N VAL A 70 14.93 -2.65 -12.97
CA VAL A 70 14.43 -3.74 -13.82
C VAL A 70 14.09 -3.22 -15.22
N ALA A 71 13.33 -2.13 -15.31
CA ALA A 71 12.94 -1.54 -16.59
C ALA A 71 14.14 -1.07 -17.42
N ALA A 72 15.21 -0.63 -16.75
CA ALA A 72 16.45 -0.19 -17.39
C ALA A 72 17.49 -1.30 -17.61
N GLY A 73 17.19 -2.56 -17.23
CA GLY A 73 18.11 -3.68 -17.36
C GLY A 73 19.36 -3.57 -16.47
N ARG A 74 19.27 -2.87 -15.34
CA ARG A 74 20.36 -2.73 -14.35
C ARG A 74 20.39 -3.85 -13.31
N THR A 75 19.45 -4.78 -13.38
CA THR A 75 19.37 -5.96 -12.51
C THR A 75 20.09 -7.16 -13.10
N MET A 76 20.49 -8.09 -12.24
CA MET A 76 21.09 -9.38 -12.61
C MET A 76 20.22 -10.55 -12.13
N SER A 77 20.45 -11.75 -12.65
CA SER A 77 19.74 -12.95 -12.17
C SER A 77 20.22 -13.36 -10.77
N ALA A 78 19.42 -14.16 -10.07
CA ALA A 78 19.81 -14.69 -8.78
C ALA A 78 21.06 -15.57 -8.87
N ASP A 79 21.21 -16.36 -9.93
CA ASP A 79 22.36 -17.24 -10.14
C ASP A 79 23.62 -16.41 -10.42
N GLU A 80 23.54 -15.39 -11.29
CA GLU A 80 24.67 -14.47 -11.55
C GLU A 80 25.08 -13.71 -10.27
N ALA A 81 24.12 -13.33 -9.43
CA ALA A 81 24.40 -12.69 -8.15
C ALA A 81 25.12 -13.62 -7.19
N ARG A 82 24.70 -14.90 -7.09
CA ARG A 82 25.35 -15.90 -6.23
C ARG A 82 26.78 -16.16 -6.67
N GLU A 83 27.03 -16.27 -7.98
CA GLU A 83 28.36 -16.53 -8.54
C GLU A 83 29.29 -15.38 -8.17
N ARG A 84 28.84 -14.14 -8.42
CA ARG A 84 29.61 -12.92 -8.15
C ARG A 84 29.91 -12.72 -6.67
N LEU A 85 29.00 -13.13 -5.79
CA LEU A 85 29.14 -13.00 -4.33
C LEU A 85 29.87 -14.19 -3.69
N GLY A 86 30.21 -15.22 -4.46
CA GLY A 86 30.81 -16.45 -3.94
C GLY A 86 29.86 -17.25 -3.04
N LEU A 87 28.55 -17.15 -3.30
CA LEU A 87 27.49 -17.86 -2.59
C LEU A 87 27.03 -19.13 -3.35
N ASP A 88 27.61 -19.38 -4.51
CA ASP A 88 27.51 -20.68 -5.20
C ASP A 88 28.49 -21.66 -4.53
N GLU A 89 28.14 -22.12 -3.33
CA GLU A 89 28.81 -23.26 -2.70
C GLU A 89 28.00 -24.54 -2.99
N GLU A 90 28.55 -25.35 -3.91
CA GLU A 90 28.32 -26.76 -4.34
C GLU A 90 26.88 -27.30 -4.49
#